data_AF-A0A0F9CV67-F1
#
_entry.id   AF-A0A0F9CV67-F1
#
_cell.length_a   1.000
_cell.length_b   1.000
_cell.length_c   1.000
_cell.angle_alpha   90.00
_cell.angle_beta   90.00
_cell.angle_gamma   90.00
#
_symmetry.space_group_name_H-M   'P 1'
#
loop_
_entity.id
_entity.type
_entity.pdbx_description
1 polymer ?
#
loop_
_entity_poly.entity_id
_entity_poly.type
_entity_poly.pdbx_seq_one_letter_code
_entity_poly.pdbx_strand_id
1 'polypeptide(L)'
;MNESERFWSKVDKSSECWEWTSAVTDRGYGHFKLCGPRRTVRAHRWAYAASIDEPLESLRGVVIRHTCDNPGCVRPDHLLPGTHKNNAQDRENRGRSRPLIGESHPRSKLSDGQTGTFWRKV
;
A
#
# COMPACT_ATOMS: atom_id res chain seq x y z
N MET A 1 -3.73 30.12 3.27
CA MET A 1 -2.86 28.94 3.12
C MET A 1 -3.51 28.01 2.12
N ASN A 2 -2.85 27.79 0.99
CA ASN A 2 -3.34 26.86 -0.04
C ASN A 2 -3.10 25.41 0.43
N GLU A 3 -3.67 24.44 -0.29
CA GLU A 3 -3.58 23.03 0.12
C GLU A 3 -2.14 22.50 0.08
N SER A 4 -1.34 22.98 -0.87
CA SER A 4 0.06 22.59 -1.02
C SER A 4 0.91 23.04 0.15
N GLU A 5 0.77 24.29 0.59
CA GLU A 5 1.44 24.82 1.78
C GLU A 5 1.07 23.99 3.02
N ARG A 6 -0.21 23.68 3.20
CA ARG A 6 -0.69 22.85 4.33
C ARG A 6 -0.17 21.41 4.26
N PHE A 7 0.00 20.87 3.07
CA PHE A 7 0.57 19.54 2.89
C PHE A 7 2.04 19.54 3.28
N TRP A 8 2.85 20.42 2.66
CA TRP A 8 4.29 20.45 2.87
C TRP A 8 4.70 20.88 4.28
N SER A 9 3.85 21.62 5.00
CA SER A 9 4.08 21.91 6.43
C SER A 9 3.96 20.68 7.35
N LYS A 10 3.47 19.55 6.85
CA LYS A 10 3.26 18.29 7.58
C LYS A 10 4.19 17.16 7.10
N VAL A 11 5.26 17.54 6.41
CA VAL A 11 6.24 16.60 5.86
C VAL A 11 7.57 16.89 6.53
N ASP A 12 8.13 15.88 7.18
CA ASP A 12 9.52 15.92 7.64
C ASP A 12 10.44 15.50 6.49
N LYS A 13 11.38 16.37 6.12
CA LYS A 13 12.35 16.16 5.04
C LYS A 13 13.78 15.94 5.56
N SER A 14 13.93 15.65 6.85
CA SER A 14 15.23 15.44 7.51
C SER A 14 15.96 14.18 7.04
N SER A 15 15.24 13.21 6.49
CA SER A 15 15.77 11.91 6.05
C SER A 15 15.65 11.71 4.53
N GLU A 16 16.21 10.61 4.03
CA GLU A 16 16.09 10.20 2.63
C GLU A 16 14.63 10.01 2.19
N CYS A 17 13.79 9.49 3.11
CA CYS A 17 12.34 9.45 2.97
C CYS A 17 11.74 10.73 3.54
N TRP A 18 10.81 11.32 2.81
CA TRP A 18 10.03 12.44 3.34
C TRP A 18 8.84 11.89 4.11
N GLU A 19 8.88 11.97 5.43
CA GLU A 19 7.92 11.34 6.31
C GLU A 19 6.65 12.18 6.47
N TRP A 20 5.50 11.54 6.33
CA TRP A 20 4.22 12.15 6.66
C TRP A 20 4.01 12.20 8.18
N THR A 21 3.92 13.39 8.77
CA THR A 21 3.85 13.56 10.24
C THR A 21 2.42 13.71 10.78
N SER A 22 1.40 13.55 9.93
CA SER A 22 0.00 13.69 10.33
C SER A 22 -0.73 12.34 10.33
N ALA A 23 -2.06 12.32 10.15
CA ALA A 23 -2.86 11.11 10.25
C ALA A 23 -2.34 9.98 9.34
N VAL A 24 -2.10 8.82 9.92
CA VAL A 24 -1.67 7.59 9.23
C VAL A 24 -2.66 6.45 9.52
N THR A 25 -2.71 5.42 8.67
CA THR A 25 -3.44 4.18 8.95
C THR A 25 -2.66 3.23 9.84
N ASP A 26 -3.31 2.16 10.32
CA ASP A 26 -2.69 0.99 10.95
C ASP A 26 -1.51 0.42 10.13
N ARG A 27 -1.57 0.54 8.80
CA ARG A 27 -0.52 0.09 7.87
C ARG A 27 0.53 1.15 7.53
N GLY A 28 0.58 2.28 8.27
CA GLY A 28 1.58 3.34 8.07
C GLY A 28 1.32 4.33 6.92
N TYR A 29 0.28 4.13 6.11
CA TYR A 29 -0.01 5.06 5.00
C TYR A 29 -0.60 6.38 5.49
N GLY A 30 0.00 7.49 5.08
CA GLY A 30 -0.50 8.84 5.36
C GLY A 30 -1.85 9.18 4.70
N HIS A 31 -2.64 9.98 5.40
CA HIS A 31 -3.88 10.58 4.95
C HIS A 31 -3.82 12.10 5.03
N PHE A 32 -4.26 12.74 3.96
CA PHE A 32 -4.40 14.19 3.86
C PHE A 32 -5.87 14.57 3.67
N LYS A 33 -6.37 15.42 4.56
CA LYS A 33 -7.73 15.96 4.49
C LYS A 33 -7.71 17.23 3.65
N LEU A 34 -8.37 17.23 2.50
CA LEU A 34 -8.54 18.38 1.61
C LEU A 34 -9.59 19.35 2.17
N CYS A 35 -9.57 20.60 1.70
CA CYS A 35 -10.62 21.56 1.99
C CYS A 35 -11.91 21.18 1.23
N GLY A 36 -13.06 21.34 1.86
CA GLY A 36 -14.37 20.99 1.29
C GLY A 36 -14.98 19.68 1.82
N PRO A 37 -16.18 19.31 1.35
CA PRO A 37 -16.95 18.23 1.93
C PRO A 37 -16.31 16.86 1.69
N ARG A 38 -15.91 16.22 2.79
CA ARG A 38 -15.53 14.79 2.90
C ARG A 38 -14.47 14.29 1.90
N ARG A 39 -13.45 15.10 1.58
CA ARG A 39 -12.33 14.66 0.73
C ARG A 39 -11.09 14.34 1.59
N THR A 40 -10.94 13.07 1.97
CA THR A 40 -9.67 12.54 2.52
C THR A 40 -8.99 11.71 1.44
N VAL A 41 -7.71 11.97 1.21
CA VAL A 41 -6.91 11.31 0.17
C VAL A 41 -5.65 10.71 0.77
N ARG A 42 -5.02 9.75 0.08
CA ARG A 42 -3.73 9.21 0.51
C ARG A 42 -2.65 10.27 0.31
N ALA A 43 -1.79 10.48 1.30
CA ALA A 43 -0.77 11.51 1.28
C ALA A 43 0.22 11.31 0.12
N HIS A 44 0.69 10.08 -0.10
CA HIS A 44 1.59 9.77 -1.23
C HIS A 44 0.92 10.01 -2.60
N ARG A 45 -0.38 9.74 -2.75
CA ARG A 45 -1.10 10.02 -4.02
C ARG A 45 -1.19 11.51 -4.29
N TRP A 46 -1.46 12.30 -3.24
CA TRP A 46 -1.50 13.75 -3.34
C TRP A 46 -0.11 14.29 -3.71
N ALA A 47 0.95 13.81 -3.06
CA ALA A 47 2.32 14.25 -3.36
C ALA A 47 2.74 13.92 -4.80
N TYR A 48 2.38 12.73 -5.30
CA TYR A 48 2.63 12.36 -6.69
C TYR A 48 1.87 13.27 -7.67
N ALA A 49 0.57 13.46 -7.47
CA ALA A 49 -0.27 14.33 -8.31
C ALA A 49 0.28 15.77 -8.36
N ALA A 50 0.62 16.32 -7.19
CA ALA A 50 1.20 17.66 -7.07
C ALA A 50 2.58 17.77 -7.73
N SER A 51 3.36 16.69 -7.80
CA SER A 51 4.69 16.69 -8.43
C SER A 51 4.66 16.74 -9.95
N ILE A 52 3.56 16.28 -10.56
CA ILE A 52 3.35 16.28 -12.00
C ILE A 52 2.34 17.35 -12.45
N ASP A 53 1.91 18.21 -11.52
CA ASP A 53 0.90 19.26 -11.74
C ASP A 53 -0.44 18.75 -12.31
N GLU A 54 -0.86 17.55 -11.92
CA GLU A 54 -2.11 16.93 -12.38
C GLU A 54 -3.14 16.83 -11.25
N PRO A 55 -4.45 16.91 -11.55
CA PRO A 55 -5.50 16.67 -10.57
C PRO A 55 -5.49 15.21 -10.09
N LEU A 56 -5.87 14.96 -8.84
CA LEU A 56 -5.96 13.61 -8.27
C LEU A 56 -6.88 12.67 -9.05
N GLU A 57 -7.87 13.22 -9.76
CA GLU A 57 -8.78 12.52 -10.65
C GLU A 57 -8.06 11.83 -11.81
N SER A 58 -6.92 12.36 -12.29
CA SER A 58 -6.11 11.72 -13.35
C SER A 58 -5.52 10.39 -12.90
N LEU A 59 -5.33 10.21 -11.58
CA LEU A 59 -4.81 8.98 -10.99
C LEU A 59 -5.90 7.92 -10.71
N ARG A 60 -7.13 8.11 -11.21
CA ARG A 60 -8.22 7.14 -11.01
C ARG A 60 -7.85 5.79 -11.64
N GLY A 61 -7.90 4.72 -10.84
CA GLY A 61 -7.51 3.38 -11.29
C GLY A 61 -5.99 3.15 -11.39
N VAL A 62 -5.17 4.18 -11.16
CA VAL A 62 -3.71 4.08 -11.06
C VAL A 62 -3.32 3.78 -9.62
N VAL A 63 -2.44 2.81 -9.43
CA VAL A 63 -1.84 2.53 -8.12
C VAL A 63 -0.49 3.25 -8.05
N ILE A 64 -0.31 4.09 -7.03
CA ILE A 64 0.98 4.72 -6.75
C ILE A 64 1.75 3.80 -5.81
N ARG A 65 2.95 3.40 -6.22
CA ARG A 65 3.80 2.45 -5.51
C ARG A 65 5.04 3.13 -4.96
N HIS A 66 5.53 2.65 -3.83
CA HIS A 66 6.77 3.09 -3.22
C HIS A 66 7.95 2.24 -3.70
N THR A 67 9.01 2.89 -4.19
CA THR A 67 10.28 2.22 -4.48
C THR A 67 11.09 1.94 -3.20
N CYS A 68 10.91 2.77 -2.17
CA CYS A 68 11.64 2.71 -0.90
C CYS A 68 11.00 1.81 0.18
N ASP A 69 9.93 1.08 -0.15
CA ASP A 69 9.22 0.17 0.78
C ASP A 69 8.66 0.82 2.07
N ASN A 70 8.64 2.15 2.16
CA ASN A 70 8.14 2.91 3.31
C ASN A 70 6.75 3.51 3.04
N PRO A 71 5.67 3.01 3.68
CA PRO A 71 4.31 3.49 3.47
C PRO A 71 4.06 4.96 3.85
N GLY A 72 4.86 5.50 4.78
CA GLY A 72 4.78 6.88 5.27
C GLY A 72 5.44 7.90 4.35
N CYS A 73 6.27 7.44 3.41
CA CYS A 73 7.03 8.29 2.52
C CYS A 73 6.12 9.01 1.49
N VAL A 74 6.36 10.32 1.34
CA VAL A 74 5.67 11.19 0.37
C VAL A 74 6.64 11.88 -0.61
N ARG A 75 7.91 11.47 -0.64
CA ARG A 75 8.91 12.01 -1.55
C ARG A 75 8.57 11.63 -3.00
N PRO A 76 8.35 12.58 -3.93
CA PRO A 76 7.95 12.26 -5.31
C PRO A 76 8.88 11.28 -6.03
N ASP A 77 10.20 11.41 -5.85
CA ASP A 77 11.21 10.52 -6.45
C ASP A 77 11.04 9.05 -6.04
N HIS A 78 10.40 8.79 -4.89
CA HIS A 78 10.16 7.44 -4.37
C HIS A 78 8.80 6.87 -4.78
N LEU A 79 8.03 7.61 -5.60
CA LEU A 79 6.67 7.27 -5.99
C LEU A 79 6.61 6.99 -7.49
N LEU A 80 6.05 5.83 -7.85
CA LEU A 80 5.88 5.43 -9.23
C LEU A 80 4.42 5.08 -9.54
N PRO A 81 3.88 5.51 -10.69
CA PRO A 81 2.61 5.03 -11.16
C PRO A 81 2.70 3.55 -11.55
N GLY A 82 1.59 2.84 -11.45
CA GLY A 82 1.49 1.44 -11.80
C GLY A 82 0.05 0.99 -11.90
N THR A 83 -0.13 -0.24 -12.36
CA THR A 83 -1.45 -0.88 -12.41
C THR A 83 -1.67 -1.75 -11.17
N HIS A 84 -2.93 -2.11 -10.90
CA HIS A 84 -3.26 -3.15 -9.91
C HIS A 84 -2.51 -4.47 -10.18
N LYS A 85 -2.27 -4.80 -11.45
CA LYS A 85 -1.45 -5.96 -11.86
C LYS A 85 0.01 -5.81 -11.44
N ASN A 86 0.61 -4.62 -11.62
CA ASN A 86 1.98 -4.36 -11.16
C ASN A 86 2.10 -4.44 -9.63
N ASN A 87 1.11 -3.91 -8.90
CA ASN A 87 1.10 -4.00 -7.44
C ASN A 87 0.94 -5.44 -6.93
N ALA A 88 0.15 -6.27 -7.62
CA ALA A 88 0.04 -7.69 -7.31
C ALA A 88 1.35 -8.45 -7.59
N GLN A 89 2.02 -8.14 -8.72
CA GLN A 89 3.30 -8.74 -9.07
C GLN A 89 4.41 -8.33 -8.09
N ASP A 90 4.48 -7.08 -7.65
CA ASP A 90 5.47 -6.66 -6.65
C ASP A 90 5.27 -7.37 -5.32
N ARG A 91 4.02 -7.55 -4.90
CA ARG A 91 3.70 -8.30 -3.67
C ARG A 91 4.18 -9.75 -3.77
N GLU A 92 4.00 -10.37 -4.94
CA GLU A 92 4.47 -11.73 -5.23
C GLU A 92 6.00 -11.82 -5.26
N ASN A 93 6.65 -10.93 -6.02
CA ASN A 93 8.10 -10.85 -6.14
C ASN A 93 8.78 -10.59 -4.79
N ARG A 94 8.14 -9.80 -3.91
CA ARG A 94 8.65 -9.49 -2.56
C ARG A 94 8.27 -10.53 -1.51
N GLY A 95 7.65 -11.66 -1.91
CA GLY A 95 7.25 -12.73 -0.99
C GLY A 95 6.22 -12.32 0.06
N ARG A 96 5.54 -11.18 -0.14
CA ARG A 96 4.48 -10.68 0.76
C ARG A 96 3.10 -11.24 0.41
N SER A 97 3.04 -12.15 -0.56
CA SER A 97 1.92 -13.07 -0.70
C SER A 97 1.77 -13.83 0.61
N ARG A 98 0.62 -13.73 1.30
CA ARG A 98 0.30 -14.73 2.31
C ARG A 98 0.36 -16.07 1.58
N PRO A 99 1.23 -17.01 1.97
CA PRO A 99 1.17 -18.32 1.38
C PRO A 99 -0.23 -18.84 1.69
N LEU A 100 -1.00 -19.18 0.66
CA LEU A 100 -2.24 -19.92 0.82
C LEU A 100 -1.82 -21.35 1.21
N ILE A 101 -1.33 -21.50 2.45
CA ILE A 101 -1.04 -22.79 3.06
C ILE A 101 -2.33 -23.25 3.75
N GLY A 102 -2.84 -24.39 3.29
CA GLY A 102 -3.87 -25.15 3.98
C GLY A 102 -5.30 -24.62 3.89
N GLU A 103 -6.10 -25.08 4.85
CA GLU A 103 -7.57 -24.97 5.04
C GLU A 103 -8.22 -23.59 4.85
N SER A 104 -7.43 -22.52 4.67
CA SER A 104 -7.92 -21.17 4.39
C SER A 104 -8.35 -20.95 2.93
N HIS A 105 -8.27 -21.98 2.09
CA HIS A 105 -8.75 -21.93 0.71
C HIS A 105 -10.24 -22.34 0.66
N PRO A 106 -11.19 -21.46 0.26
CA PRO A 106 -12.63 -21.80 0.17
C PRO A 106 -12.97 -22.85 -0.91
N ARG A 107 -11.94 -23.41 -1.56
CA ARG A 107 -12.03 -24.39 -2.65
C ARG A 107 -11.23 -25.67 -2.36
N SER A 108 -10.66 -25.82 -1.15
CA SER A 108 -10.01 -27.07 -0.76
C SER A 108 -11.07 -28.12 -0.43
N LYS A 109 -11.28 -29.07 -1.34
CA LYS A 109 -12.09 -30.28 -1.10
C LYS A 109 -11.22 -31.37 -0.45
N LEU A 110 -10.65 -31.15 0.72
CA LEU A 110 -10.13 -32.24 1.54
C LEU A 110 -10.26 -31.85 3.01
N SER A 111 -11.34 -32.29 3.63
CA SER A 111 -11.47 -32.39 5.09
C SER A 111 -10.67 -33.62 5.54
N ASP A 112 -9.73 -33.41 6.46
CA ASP A 112 -8.95 -34.48 7.07
C ASP A 112 -9.87 -35.45 7.83
N GLY A 113 -9.67 -36.73 7.59
CA GLY A 113 -10.49 -37.79 8.15
C GLY A 113 -9.88 -39.16 7.90
N GLN A 114 -8.62 -39.33 8.34
CA GLN A 114 -8.09 -40.54 9.01
C GLN A 114 -6.55 -40.56 9.01
N THR A 115 -5.96 -40.06 10.09
CA THR A 115 -4.71 -40.63 10.62
C THR A 115 -5.04 -41.96 11.31
N GLY A 116 -4.45 -43.05 10.82
CA GLY A 116 -4.54 -44.39 11.41
C GLY A 116 -3.24 -45.18 11.24
N THR A 117 -2.26 -44.88 12.09
CA THR A 117 -1.35 -45.78 12.82
C THR A 117 -1.05 -47.21 12.28
N PHE A 118 0.24 -47.44 11.95
CA PHE A 118 1.11 -48.61 12.23
C PHE A 118 0.72 -50.10 11.97
N TRP A 119 1.71 -50.81 11.38
CA TRP A 119 2.08 -52.26 11.40
C TRP A 119 1.12 -53.35 10.88
N ARG A 120 1.61 -54.14 9.90
CA ARG A 120 1.72 -55.61 10.06
C ARG A 120 2.71 -56.28 9.08
N LYS A 121 3.52 -57.18 9.68
CA LYS A 121 4.34 -58.27 9.12
C LYS A 121 3.61 -59.08 8.04
N VAL A 122 4.34 -59.49 6.98
CA VAL A 122 4.79 -60.89 6.77
C VAL A 122 6.16 -60.85 6.11
#